data_AF-A0A7X7P7B5-F1
#
_entry.id   AF-A0A7X7P7B5-F1
#
_cell.length_a   1.000
_cell.length_b   1.000
_cell.length_c   1.000
_cell.angle_alpha   90.00
_cell.angle_beta   90.00
_cell.angle_gamma   90.00
#
_symmetry.space_group_name_H-M   'P 1'
#
loop_
_entity.id
_entity.type
_entity.pdbx_description
1 polymer ?
#
loop_
_entity_poly.entity_id
_entity_poly.type
_entity_poly.pdbx_seq_one_letter_code
_entity_poly.pdbx_strand_id
1 'polypeptide(L)'
;DRICEAGIRKVGLGCLMGLEDWRTDCFFTAMHLRYLEKKYWRTRYSISLPRLRPHAGLQDQKNIQTDRELLQLICAYRLFDPDVEISLSTRESAIFRDNASKIAVTSLSAGSRTDPGGYSLSKEELPQFIVNDDRSPEEVAAMLMKEGYEPVWKDWDPVLDGNF
;
A
#
# COMPACT_ATOMS: atom_id res chain seq x y z
N ASP A 1 -6.79 17.18 4.40
CA ASP A 1 -6.82 18.46 5.16
C ASP A 1 -6.97 18.27 6.66
N ARG A 2 -8.16 17.95 7.20
CA ARG A 2 -8.40 17.90 8.67
C ARG A 2 -7.39 17.07 9.48
N ILE A 3 -6.96 15.93 8.95
CA ILE A 3 -5.95 15.06 9.60
C ILE A 3 -4.59 15.79 9.70
N CYS A 4 -4.19 16.47 8.63
CA CYS A 4 -2.96 17.26 8.60
C CYS A 4 -3.07 18.50 9.51
N GLU A 5 -4.23 19.17 9.53
CA GLU A 5 -4.51 20.31 10.43
C GLU A 5 -4.46 19.90 11.91
N ALA A 6 -4.88 18.68 12.23
CA ALA A 6 -4.78 18.10 13.56
C ALA A 6 -3.34 17.71 13.95
N GLY A 7 -2.34 17.90 13.07
CA GLY A 7 -0.94 17.61 13.36
C GLY A 7 -0.58 16.12 13.29
N ILE A 8 -1.40 15.28 12.66
CA ILE A 8 -1.06 13.88 12.42
C ILE A 8 0.10 13.79 11.43
N ARG A 9 1.15 13.06 11.81
CA ARG A 9 2.44 13.07 11.11
C ARG A 9 2.50 12.24 9.84
N LYS A 10 1.63 11.23 9.68
CA LYS A 10 1.63 10.34 8.51
C LYS A 10 0.21 10.21 7.96
N VAL A 11 0.05 10.43 6.67
CA VAL A 11 -1.23 10.30 5.97
C VAL A 11 -1.07 9.37 4.77
N GLY A 12 -1.85 8.30 4.76
CA GLY A 12 -1.96 7.40 3.61
C GLY A 12 -3.00 7.89 2.62
N LEU A 13 -2.63 7.92 1.34
CA LEU A 13 -3.51 8.16 0.21
C LEU A 13 -3.60 6.91 -0.65
N GLY A 14 -4.69 6.78 -1.40
CA GLY A 14 -4.84 5.73 -2.38
C GLY A 14 -6.19 5.79 -3.05
N CYS A 15 -6.27 5.28 -4.27
CA CYS A 15 -7.51 5.04 -5.00
C CYS A 15 -7.67 3.55 -5.26
N LEU A 16 -8.90 3.05 -5.19
CA LEU A 16 -9.19 1.65 -5.50
C LEU A 16 -9.27 1.46 -7.02
N MET A 17 -8.24 0.85 -7.60
CA MET A 17 -8.15 0.68 -9.05
C MET A 17 -9.06 -0.45 -9.53
N GLY A 18 -9.79 -0.22 -10.62
CA GLY A 18 -10.78 -1.16 -11.18
C GLY A 18 -12.23 -0.77 -10.92
N LEU A 19 -12.49 0.37 -10.26
CA LEU A 19 -13.82 0.98 -10.23
C LEU A 19 -14.10 1.76 -11.52
N GLU A 20 -13.12 2.53 -11.99
CA GLU A 20 -13.15 3.31 -13.24
C GLU A 20 -11.80 3.21 -13.97
N ASP A 21 -11.55 4.08 -14.95
CA ASP A 21 -10.24 4.18 -15.59
C ASP A 21 -9.14 4.53 -14.58
N TRP A 22 -8.27 3.56 -14.34
CA TRP A 22 -7.24 3.67 -13.33
C TRP A 22 -6.22 4.77 -13.59
N ARG A 23 -5.95 5.11 -14.86
CA ARG A 23 -4.97 6.15 -15.19
C ARG A 23 -5.48 7.51 -14.69
N THR A 24 -6.77 7.75 -14.88
CA THR A 24 -7.46 8.95 -14.42
C THR A 24 -7.47 9.05 -12.90
N ASP A 25 -7.91 7.99 -12.21
CA ASP A 25 -7.98 7.97 -10.74
C ASP A 25 -6.60 8.15 -10.10
N CYS A 26 -5.60 7.45 -10.63
CA CYS A 26 -4.23 7.56 -10.13
C CYS A 26 -3.59 8.91 -10.45
N PHE A 27 -3.91 9.54 -11.59
CA PHE A 27 -3.46 10.90 -11.88
C PHE A 27 -4.00 11.91 -10.86
N PHE A 28 -5.30 11.87 -10.57
CA PHE A 28 -5.90 12.76 -9.58
C PHE A 28 -5.41 12.48 -8.17
N THR A 29 -5.10 11.22 -7.84
CA THR A 29 -4.45 10.86 -6.56
C THR A 29 -3.06 11.51 -6.44
N ALA A 30 -2.26 11.50 -7.50
CA ALA A 30 -0.95 12.17 -7.52
C ALA A 30 -1.09 13.70 -7.39
N MET A 31 -2.09 14.29 -8.04
CA MET A 31 -2.39 15.73 -7.89
C MET A 31 -2.82 16.07 -6.45
N HIS A 32 -3.60 15.18 -5.81
CA HIS A 32 -4.00 15.35 -4.42
C HIS A 32 -2.79 15.25 -3.47
N LEU A 33 -1.89 14.29 -3.69
CA LEU A 33 -0.62 14.20 -2.96
C LEU A 33 0.16 15.52 -3.06
N ARG A 34 0.37 16.03 -4.27
CA ARG A 34 1.11 17.29 -4.50
C ARG A 34 0.47 18.49 -3.80
N TYR A 35 -0.86 18.56 -3.78
CA TYR A 35 -1.59 19.59 -3.04
C TYR A 35 -1.31 19.50 -1.54
N LEU A 36 -1.37 18.30 -0.96
CA LEU A 36 -1.16 18.09 0.47
C LEU A 36 0.29 18.37 0.86
N GLU A 37 1.28 17.95 0.08
CA GLU A 37 2.69 18.25 0.32
C GLU A 37 2.97 19.74 0.33
N LYS A 38 2.38 20.48 -0.62
CA LYS A 38 2.54 21.94 -0.69
C LYS A 38 1.89 22.64 0.50
N LYS A 39 0.70 22.21 0.92
CA LYS A 39 -0.08 22.87 1.97
C LYS A 39 0.35 22.45 3.38
N TYR A 40 0.71 21.19 3.57
CA TYR A 40 1.02 20.57 4.85
C TYR A 40 2.38 19.87 4.80
N TRP A 41 3.43 20.62 4.49
CA TRP A 41 4.80 20.14 4.28
C TRP A 41 5.45 19.44 5.49
N ARG A 42 4.90 19.59 6.70
CA ARG A 42 5.38 18.90 7.92
C ARG A 42 4.80 17.49 8.09
N THR A 43 3.88 17.09 7.20
CA THR A 43 3.26 15.76 7.21
C THR A 43 3.98 14.86 6.22
N ARG A 44 4.22 13.60 6.60
CA ARG A 44 4.71 12.56 5.71
C ARG A 44 3.55 11.86 5.02
N TYR A 45 3.77 11.39 3.80
CA TYR A 45 2.73 10.76 3.00
C TYR A 45 3.13 9.34 2.58
N SER A 46 2.12 8.49 2.43
CA SER A 46 2.26 7.21 1.76
C SER A 46 1.18 7.05 0.70
N ILE A 47 1.50 6.30 -0.35
CA ILE A 47 0.60 5.94 -1.43
C ILE A 47 0.40 4.43 -1.43
N SER A 48 -0.85 4.02 -1.33
CA SER A 48 -1.29 2.65 -1.58
C SER A 48 -1.94 2.57 -2.96
N LEU A 49 -1.60 1.53 -3.71
CA LEU A 49 -2.15 1.25 -5.04
C LEU A 49 -2.94 -0.08 -5.01
N PRO A 50 -4.08 -0.16 -4.30
CA PRO A 50 -4.85 -1.40 -4.22
C PRO A 50 -5.64 -1.67 -5.50
N ARG A 51 -5.44 -2.85 -6.10
CA ARG A 51 -6.34 -3.36 -7.14
C ARG A 51 -7.65 -3.87 -6.52
N LEU A 52 -8.74 -3.76 -7.27
CA LEU A 52 -9.99 -4.44 -6.97
C LEU A 52 -9.72 -5.95 -6.93
N ARG A 53 -10.24 -6.63 -5.92
CA ARG A 53 -10.09 -8.09 -5.74
C ARG A 53 -11.48 -8.72 -5.62
N PRO A 54 -11.64 -10.01 -5.97
CA PRO A 54 -12.92 -10.67 -5.80
C PRO A 54 -13.42 -10.53 -4.35
N HIS A 55 -14.70 -10.23 -4.21
CA HIS A 55 -15.36 -10.02 -2.92
C HIS A 55 -16.82 -10.48 -3.00
N ALA A 56 -17.48 -10.63 -1.84
CA ALA A 56 -18.87 -11.05 -1.80
C ALA A 56 -19.76 -10.08 -2.59
N GLY A 57 -20.67 -10.62 -3.41
CA GLY A 57 -21.65 -9.84 -4.18
C GLY A 57 -21.20 -9.33 -5.56
N LEU A 58 -19.92 -9.45 -5.94
CA LEU A 58 -19.45 -9.11 -7.28
C LEU A 58 -18.31 -10.04 -7.71
N GLN A 59 -18.56 -10.86 -8.73
CA GLN A 59 -17.57 -11.80 -9.25
C GLN A 59 -16.88 -11.28 -10.52
N ASP A 60 -17.59 -10.53 -11.36
CA ASP A 60 -17.03 -9.95 -12.59
C ASP A 60 -16.48 -8.55 -12.35
N GLN A 61 -15.18 -8.40 -12.57
CA GLN A 61 -14.50 -7.11 -12.53
C GLN A 61 -14.33 -6.58 -13.95
N LYS A 62 -14.99 -5.46 -14.25
CA LYS A 62 -14.65 -4.67 -15.43
C LYS A 62 -13.33 -3.93 -15.11
N ASN A 63 -12.40 -3.87 -16.08
CA ASN A 63 -11.12 -3.15 -15.96
C ASN A 63 -10.11 -3.74 -14.95
N ILE A 64 -9.83 -5.04 -15.04
CA ILE A 64 -8.73 -5.66 -14.29
C ILE A 64 -7.39 -5.14 -14.83
N GLN A 65 -6.68 -4.37 -14.01
CA GLN A 65 -5.31 -3.97 -14.30
C GLN A 65 -4.38 -5.18 -14.34
N THR A 66 -3.56 -5.26 -15.38
CA THR A 66 -2.50 -6.26 -15.46
C THR A 66 -1.33 -5.95 -14.52
N ASP A 67 -0.52 -6.95 -14.19
CA ASP A 67 0.72 -6.76 -13.41
C ASP A 67 1.68 -5.79 -14.09
N ARG A 68 1.72 -5.80 -15.43
CA ARG A 68 2.52 -4.85 -16.21
C ARG A 68 2.06 -3.41 -16.00
N GLU A 69 0.75 -3.17 -15.99
CA GLU A 69 0.18 -1.85 -15.76
C GLU A 69 0.40 -1.38 -14.32
N LEU A 70 0.21 -2.28 -13.33
CA LEU A 70 0.49 -1.96 -11.94
C LEU A 70 1.96 -1.61 -11.73
N LEU A 71 2.88 -2.39 -12.32
CA LEU A 71 4.31 -2.10 -12.24
C LEU A 71 4.66 -0.77 -12.93
N GLN A 72 4.08 -0.51 -14.11
CA GLN A 72 4.25 0.77 -14.79
C GLN A 72 3.82 1.94 -13.90
N LEU A 73 2.68 1.80 -13.23
CA LEU A 73 2.16 2.81 -12.32
C LEU A 73 3.05 3.02 -11.09
N ILE A 74 3.50 1.94 -10.46
CA ILE A 74 4.44 1.99 -9.33
C ILE A 74 5.70 2.77 -9.74
N CYS A 75 6.27 2.47 -10.90
CA CYS A 75 7.42 3.20 -11.43
C CYS A 75 7.09 4.67 -11.72
N ALA A 76 5.92 4.97 -12.28
CA ALA A 76 5.49 6.34 -12.53
C ALA A 76 5.38 7.15 -11.23
N TYR A 77 4.83 6.57 -10.15
CA TYR A 77 4.78 7.21 -8.85
C TYR A 77 6.16 7.45 -8.26
N ARG A 78 7.08 6.48 -8.36
CA ARG A 78 8.47 6.65 -7.89
C ARG A 78 9.23 7.73 -8.65
N LEU A 79 8.93 7.92 -9.94
CA LEU A 79 9.48 9.03 -10.74
C LEU A 79 8.83 10.38 -10.42
N PHE A 80 7.53 10.37 -10.14
CA PHE A 80 6.76 11.58 -9.79
C PHE A 80 7.15 12.13 -8.43
N ASP A 81 7.32 11.23 -7.46
CA ASP A 81 7.78 11.55 -6.11
C ASP A 81 8.78 10.48 -5.64
N PRO A 82 10.08 10.81 -5.56
CA PRO A 82 11.11 9.86 -5.16
C PRO A 82 11.11 9.56 -3.66
N ASP A 83 10.49 10.40 -2.84
CA ASP A 83 10.54 10.33 -1.38
C ASP A 83 9.28 9.69 -0.77
N VAL A 84 8.17 9.65 -1.53
CA VAL A 84 6.92 9.07 -1.04
C VAL A 84 7.07 7.58 -0.73
N GLU A 85 6.48 7.17 0.38
CA GLU A 85 6.35 5.76 0.70
C GLU A 85 5.33 5.12 -0.25
N ILE A 86 5.73 4.04 -0.94
CA ILE A 86 4.81 3.25 -1.77
C ILE A 86 4.54 1.95 -1.05
N SER A 87 3.28 1.74 -0.67
CA SER A 87 2.83 0.56 0.07
C SER A 87 2.13 -0.44 -0.85
N LEU A 88 2.52 -1.71 -0.75
CA LEU A 88 1.93 -2.82 -1.47
C LEU A 88 1.33 -3.85 -0.50
N SER A 89 0.04 -4.16 -0.72
CA SER A 89 -0.72 -5.02 0.18
C SER A 89 -0.69 -6.50 -0.21
N THR A 90 -1.20 -7.38 0.67
CA THR A 90 -1.42 -8.80 0.37
C THR A 90 -2.54 -9.08 -0.66
N ARG A 91 -3.14 -8.03 -1.26
CA ARG A 91 -3.99 -8.16 -2.45
C ARG A 91 -3.22 -8.67 -3.67
N GLU A 92 -1.90 -8.45 -3.66
CA GLU A 92 -1.00 -8.80 -4.74
C GLU A 92 -0.33 -10.15 -4.48
N SER A 93 0.00 -10.88 -5.55
CA SER A 93 0.59 -12.22 -5.44
C SER A 93 2.01 -12.16 -4.88
N ALA A 94 2.44 -13.24 -4.22
CA ALA A 94 3.81 -13.36 -3.72
C ALA A 94 4.86 -13.06 -4.81
N ILE A 95 4.68 -13.63 -6.02
CA ILE A 95 5.58 -13.42 -7.16
C ILE A 95 5.66 -11.94 -7.55
N PHE A 96 4.51 -11.26 -7.66
CA PHE A 96 4.52 -9.84 -8.02
C PHE A 96 5.19 -9.00 -6.94
N ARG A 97 4.86 -9.26 -5.67
CA ARG A 97 5.40 -8.53 -4.51
C ARG A 97 6.91 -8.67 -4.36
N ASP A 98 7.43 -9.88 -4.56
CA ASP A 98 8.87 -10.18 -4.48
C ASP A 98 9.66 -9.44 -5.57
N ASN A 99 9.06 -9.20 -6.73
CA ASN A 99 9.71 -8.44 -7.81
C ASN A 99 9.51 -6.92 -7.65
N ALA A 100 8.33 -6.48 -7.21
CA ALA A 100 8.02 -5.06 -7.05
C ALA A 100 8.80 -4.40 -5.90
N SER A 101 9.09 -5.16 -4.82
CA SER A 101 9.95 -4.71 -3.70
C SER A 101 11.37 -4.34 -4.16
N LYS A 102 11.86 -4.96 -5.22
CA LYS A 102 13.20 -4.70 -5.76
C LYS A 102 13.30 -3.41 -6.57
N ILE A 103 12.16 -2.81 -6.92
CA ILE A 103 12.09 -1.72 -7.91
C ILE A 103 11.74 -0.40 -7.24
N ALA A 104 10.61 -0.33 -6.54
CA ALA A 104 10.09 0.96 -6.08
C ALA A 104 9.17 0.89 -4.85
N VAL A 105 8.74 -0.30 -4.43
CA VAL A 105 7.90 -0.46 -3.23
C VAL A 105 8.77 -0.35 -1.98
N THR A 106 8.33 0.42 -0.99
CA THR A 106 9.07 0.69 0.24
C THR A 106 8.37 0.16 1.49
N SER A 107 7.11 -0.26 1.38
CA SER A 107 6.35 -0.83 2.49
C SER A 107 5.49 -2.01 2.02
N LEU A 108 5.47 -3.08 2.81
CA LEU A 108 4.74 -4.31 2.53
C LEU A 108 3.90 -4.72 3.74
N SER A 109 2.60 -4.97 3.54
CA SER A 109 1.78 -5.61 4.57
C SER A 109 2.00 -7.14 4.57
N ALA A 110 2.10 -7.80 5.70
CA ALA A 110 2.26 -9.27 5.75
C ALA A 110 1.30 -9.90 6.76
N GLY A 111 0.99 -11.19 6.59
CA GLY A 111 0.06 -11.92 7.45
C GLY A 111 -1.32 -11.26 7.57
N SER A 112 -1.85 -10.66 6.51
CA SER A 112 -3.10 -9.89 6.57
C SER A 112 -4.32 -10.80 6.71
N ARG A 113 -5.16 -10.53 7.71
CA ARG A 113 -6.52 -11.08 7.83
C ARG A 113 -7.51 -10.00 7.43
N THR A 114 -8.43 -10.35 6.55
CA THR A 114 -9.38 -9.40 5.93
C THR A 114 -10.80 -9.60 6.46
N ASP A 115 -10.98 -10.56 7.36
CA ASP A 115 -12.15 -10.87 8.16
C ASP A 115 -12.05 -10.21 9.55
N PRO A 116 -13.13 -9.60 10.08
CA PRO A 116 -13.11 -9.01 11.40
C PRO A 116 -12.80 -10.05 12.49
N GLY A 117 -11.83 -9.78 13.35
CA GLY A 117 -11.42 -10.71 14.41
C GLY A 117 -10.57 -11.90 13.94
N GLY A 118 -10.16 -11.95 12.66
CA GLY A 118 -9.41 -13.08 12.08
C GLY A 118 -8.05 -13.39 12.70
N TYR A 119 -7.56 -12.54 13.61
CA TYR A 119 -6.34 -12.77 14.38
C TYR A 119 -6.57 -13.40 15.76
N SER A 120 -7.81 -13.42 16.27
CA SER A 120 -8.12 -13.85 17.64
C SER A 120 -9.26 -14.85 17.75
N LEU A 121 -10.15 -14.95 16.74
CA LEU A 121 -11.33 -15.79 16.75
C LEU A 121 -11.32 -16.76 15.56
N SER A 122 -11.62 -18.04 15.81
CA SER A 122 -11.84 -19.08 14.80
C SER A 122 -13.24 -19.01 14.18
N LYS A 123 -13.83 -17.81 14.10
CA LYS A 123 -15.14 -17.61 13.51
C LYS A 123 -14.92 -17.14 12.08
N GLU A 124 -15.33 -17.95 11.10
CA GLU A 124 -15.29 -17.56 9.69
C GLU A 124 -16.28 -16.42 9.46
N GLU A 125 -15.79 -15.18 9.54
CA GLU A 125 -16.52 -14.01 9.09
C GLU A 125 -16.20 -13.72 7.62
N LEU A 126 -17.13 -13.06 6.93
CA LEU A 126 -16.98 -12.74 5.52
C LEU A 126 -15.79 -11.80 5.31
N PRO A 127 -14.74 -12.24 4.57
CA PRO A 127 -13.58 -11.40 4.32
C PRO A 127 -13.95 -10.22 3.41
N GLN A 128 -13.36 -9.05 3.66
CA GLN A 128 -13.56 -7.87 2.82
C GLN A 128 -13.09 -8.11 1.38
N PHE A 129 -12.01 -8.86 1.21
CA PHE A 129 -11.48 -9.30 -0.08
C PHE A 129 -10.62 -10.56 0.09
N ILE A 130 -10.46 -11.31 -1.01
CA ILE A 130 -9.58 -12.48 -1.05
C ILE A 130 -8.11 -12.05 -1.10
N VAL A 131 -7.35 -12.47 -0.09
CA VAL A 131 -5.90 -12.33 0.02
C VAL A 131 -5.20 -13.16 -1.06
N ASN A 132 -4.12 -12.64 -1.64
CA ASN A 132 -3.36 -13.26 -2.74
C ASN A 132 -1.92 -13.63 -2.33
N ASP A 133 -1.53 -13.25 -1.12
CA ASP A 133 -0.27 -13.64 -0.48
C ASP A 133 -0.54 -13.85 1.01
N ASP A 134 -0.54 -15.12 1.40
CA ASP A 134 -0.84 -15.62 2.75
C ASP A 134 0.40 -15.80 3.62
N ARG A 135 1.58 -15.46 3.11
CA ARG A 135 2.84 -15.55 3.85
C ARG A 135 2.80 -14.74 5.13
N SER A 136 3.40 -15.31 6.18
CA SER A 136 3.56 -14.65 7.46
C SER A 136 4.53 -13.45 7.37
N PRO A 137 4.51 -12.54 8.35
CA PRO A 137 5.50 -11.48 8.45
C PRO A 137 6.94 -12.00 8.44
N GLU A 138 7.21 -13.11 9.13
CA GLU A 138 8.53 -13.74 9.19
C GLU A 138 8.98 -14.28 7.82
N GLU A 139 8.07 -14.89 7.07
CA GLU A 139 8.36 -15.38 5.72
C GLU A 139 8.65 -14.25 4.73
N VAL A 140 7.88 -13.15 4.80
CA VAL A 140 8.13 -11.95 3.98
C VAL A 140 9.45 -11.29 4.37
N ALA A 141 9.76 -11.20 5.67
CA ALA A 141 11.04 -10.67 6.15
C ALA A 141 12.22 -11.53 5.70
N ALA A 142 12.09 -12.86 5.77
CA ALA A 142 13.10 -13.79 5.28
C ALA A 142 13.33 -13.67 3.77
N MET A 143 12.26 -13.47 2.99
CA MET A 143 12.34 -13.18 1.57
C MET A 143 13.13 -11.90 1.30
N LEU A 144 12.84 -10.80 2.01
CA LEU A 144 13.56 -9.54 1.87
C LEU A 144 15.04 -9.66 2.23
N MET A 145 15.36 -10.34 3.34
CA MET A 145 16.75 -10.58 3.76
C MET A 145 17.54 -11.39 2.74
N LYS A 146 16.92 -12.40 2.13
CA LYS A 146 17.53 -13.21 1.07
C LYS A 146 17.89 -12.38 -0.17
N GLU A 147 17.13 -11.33 -0.44
CA GLU A 147 17.35 -10.40 -1.54
C GLU A 147 18.27 -9.23 -1.17
N GLY A 148 18.83 -9.22 0.04
CA GLY A 148 19.79 -8.21 0.51
C GLY A 148 19.16 -6.95 1.11
N TYR A 149 17.86 -6.98 1.44
CA TYR A 149 17.17 -5.88 2.12
C TYR A 149 17.08 -6.10 3.62
N GLU A 150 17.06 -5.01 4.39
CA GLU A 150 16.81 -5.02 5.83
C GLU A 150 15.32 -4.76 6.11
N PRO A 151 14.58 -5.71 6.71
CA PRO A 151 13.20 -5.48 7.13
C PRO A 151 13.13 -4.52 8.33
N VAL A 152 12.46 -3.38 8.16
CA VAL A 152 12.24 -2.40 9.23
C VAL A 152 10.80 -2.51 9.75
N TRP A 153 10.66 -2.82 11.04
CA TRP A 153 9.36 -3.03 11.69
C TRP A 153 8.78 -1.79 12.37
N LYS A 154 9.64 -0.81 12.68
CA LYS A 154 9.29 0.42 13.39
C LYS A 154 9.97 1.59 12.70
N ASP A 155 9.16 2.46 12.09
CA ASP A 155 9.58 3.66 11.36
C ASP A 155 9.25 4.96 12.11
N TRP A 156 8.81 4.86 13.37
CA TRP A 156 8.39 5.99 14.21
C TRP A 156 8.90 5.83 15.64
N ASP A 157 9.35 6.92 16.25
CA ASP A 157 9.69 6.99 17.68
C ASP A 157 9.70 8.48 18.11
N PRO A 158 9.27 8.84 19.33
CA PRO A 158 9.40 10.20 19.83
C PRO A 158 10.83 10.77 19.76
N VAL A 159 11.88 9.93 19.81
CA VAL A 159 13.27 10.40 19.64
C VAL A 159 13.57 10.80 18.19
N LEU A 160 12.83 10.26 17.22
CA LEU A 160 12.93 10.61 15.80
C LEU A 160 12.08 11.83 15.44
N ASP A 161 11.33 12.37 16.40
CA ASP A 161 10.35 13.42 16.19
C ASP A 161 10.93 14.85 16.20
N GLY A 162 12.25 15.00 16.36
CA GLY A 162 12.96 16.28 16.26
C GLY A 162 12.70 17.26 17.41
N ASN A 163 12.04 16.82 18.48
CA ASN A 163 11.85 17.58 19.71
C ASN A 163 13.06 17.34 20.64
N PHE A 164 14.15 18.07 20.40
CA PHE A 164 15.23 18.27 21.38
C PHE A 164 15.09 19.65 22.02
#